data_AF-A0A3R9P682-F1
#
_entry.id   AF-A0A3R9P682-F1
#
_cell.length_a   1.000
_cell.length_b   1.000
_cell.length_c   1.000
_cell.angle_alpha   90.00
_cell.angle_beta   90.00
_cell.angle_gamma   90.00
#
_symmetry.space_group_name_H-M   'P 1'
#
loop_
_entity.id
_entity.type
_entity.pdbx_description
1 polymer ?
#
loop_
_entity_poly.entity_id
_entity_poly.type
_entity_poly.pdbx_seq_one_letter_code
_entity_poly.pdbx_strand_id
1 'polypeptide(L)'
;MREGCSMTNEGITTDVVIIGSGMAGLMAALQLSKRRKVTIVTKSAIGAGNSEKAQGGIAAAISADDSTSSHIKDTLAAGFNHNNERVVNKLIEQAGPVMNMFFSWNTPFDRDDKGDFQLAKEGAHSRRRVFHAGGDATGFHMIKHVKEQCSKIYKCWNILWLMIF
;
A
#
# COMPACT_ATOMS: atom_id res chain seq x y z
N MET A 1 -37.91 4.44 26.67
CA MET A 1 -36.88 5.36 27.19
C MET A 1 -35.53 4.80 26.79
N ARG A 2 -34.81 5.42 25.84
CA ARG A 2 -33.44 5.01 25.46
C ARG A 2 -32.50 5.87 26.30
N GLU A 3 -31.67 5.21 27.11
CA GLU A 3 -30.64 5.85 27.94
C GLU A 3 -29.67 6.62 27.04
N GLY A 4 -29.46 7.89 27.39
CA GLY A 4 -28.59 8.80 26.64
C GLY A 4 -27.14 8.39 26.80
N CYS A 5 -26.50 8.03 25.68
CA CYS A 5 -25.05 7.96 25.59
C CYS A 5 -24.49 9.37 25.81
N SER A 6 -23.91 9.61 26.98
CA SER A 6 -23.07 10.77 27.26
C SER A 6 -21.91 10.75 26.27
N MET A 7 -21.99 11.58 25.22
CA MET A 7 -20.83 11.84 24.36
C MET A 7 -19.88 12.76 25.14
N THR A 8 -18.93 12.17 25.86
CA THR A 8 -17.80 12.94 26.40
C THR A 8 -17.01 13.48 25.22
N ASN A 9 -16.98 14.80 25.08
CA ASN A 9 -16.26 15.55 24.03
C ASN A 9 -14.74 15.54 24.29
N GLU A 10 -14.17 14.39 24.63
CA GLU A 10 -12.73 14.24 24.84
C GLU A 10 -12.05 14.21 23.47
N GLY A 11 -11.46 15.34 23.10
CA GLY A 11 -10.72 15.47 21.86
C GLY A 11 -9.50 14.56 21.82
N ILE A 12 -9.18 14.01 20.65
CA ILE A 12 -7.94 13.24 20.44
C ILE A 12 -6.81 14.19 20.07
N THR A 13 -5.81 14.32 20.94
CA THR A 13 -4.55 15.01 20.60
C THR A 13 -3.62 14.07 19.84
N THR A 14 -3.18 14.47 18.65
CA THR A 14 -2.28 13.69 17.77
C THR A 14 -1.40 14.64 16.95
N ASP A 15 -0.23 14.19 16.51
CA ASP A 15 0.66 15.01 15.67
C ASP A 15 0.22 14.98 14.21
N VAL A 16 -0.30 13.82 13.76
CA VAL A 16 -0.72 13.59 12.37
C VAL A 16 -2.06 12.86 12.37
N VAL A 17 -3.01 13.38 11.59
CA VAL A 17 -4.26 12.69 11.24
C VAL A 17 -4.16 12.19 9.81
N ILE A 18 -4.43 10.89 9.61
CA ILE A 18 -4.53 10.27 8.28
C ILE A 18 -5.98 9.89 8.05
N ILE A 19 -6.58 10.40 6.98
CA ILE A 19 -7.95 10.06 6.59
C ILE A 19 -7.89 8.98 5.51
N GLY A 20 -8.37 7.79 5.85
CA GLY A 20 -8.37 6.60 4.99
C GLY A 20 -7.41 5.52 5.48
N SER A 21 -7.87 4.27 5.50
CA SER A 21 -7.11 3.09 5.94
C SER A 21 -6.75 2.14 4.79
N GLY A 22 -6.69 2.63 3.56
CA GLY A 22 -6.15 1.86 2.41
C GLY A 22 -4.62 1.80 2.43
N MET A 23 -4.02 1.26 1.37
CA MET A 23 -2.57 1.02 1.28
C MET A 23 -1.74 2.27 1.58
N ALA A 24 -2.06 3.40 0.93
CA ALA A 24 -1.34 4.65 1.12
C ALA A 24 -1.39 5.16 2.56
N GLY A 25 -2.59 5.16 3.18
CA GLY A 25 -2.79 5.63 4.55
C GLY A 25 -2.06 4.76 5.57
N LEU A 26 -2.14 3.43 5.40
CA LEU A 26 -1.46 2.48 6.29
C LEU A 26 0.06 2.55 6.16
N MET A 27 0.60 2.64 4.93
CA MET A 27 2.04 2.78 4.71
C MET A 27 2.57 4.12 5.28
N ALA A 28 1.81 5.21 5.11
CA ALA A 28 2.15 6.49 5.71
C ALA A 28 2.14 6.42 7.24
N ALA A 29 1.13 5.79 7.84
CA ALA A 29 1.04 5.59 9.28
C ALA A 29 2.21 4.75 9.82
N LEU A 30 2.54 3.65 9.14
CA LEU A 30 3.65 2.78 9.49
C LEU A 30 4.99 3.52 9.50
N GLN A 31 5.20 4.42 8.54
CA GLN A 31 6.45 5.18 8.46
C GLN A 31 6.50 6.36 9.45
N LEU A 32 5.40 7.09 9.62
CA LEU A 32 5.34 8.28 10.48
C LEU A 32 5.30 7.94 11.97
N SER A 33 4.69 6.81 12.34
CA SER A 33 4.57 6.36 13.73
C SER A 33 5.92 6.07 14.41
N LYS A 34 7.00 5.92 13.62
CA LYS A 34 8.38 5.83 14.14
C LYS A 34 8.83 7.09 14.89
N ARG A 35 8.18 8.24 14.65
CA ARG A 35 8.61 9.56 15.17
C ARG A 35 7.48 10.47 15.64
N ARG A 36 6.22 10.12 15.37
CA ARG A 36 5.05 10.99 15.58
C ARG A 36 3.89 10.17 16.15
N LYS A 37 3.02 10.81 16.94
CA LYS A 37 1.71 10.26 17.29
C LYS A 37 0.79 10.40 16.08
N VAL A 38 0.32 9.27 15.56
CA VAL A 38 -0.50 9.21 14.34
C VAL A 38 -1.87 8.62 14.66
N THR A 39 -2.92 9.29 14.22
CA THR A 39 -4.31 8.79 14.28
C THR A 39 -4.80 8.52 12.87
N ILE A 40 -5.30 7.30 12.61
CA ILE A 40 -6.00 6.99 11.36
C ILE A 40 -7.51 7.08 11.60
N VAL A 41 -8.17 7.87 10.76
CA VAL A 41 -9.63 7.96 10.69
C VAL A 41 -10.09 7.26 9.43
N THR A 42 -11.04 6.34 9.55
CA THR A 42 -11.57 5.63 8.39
C THR A 42 -13.06 5.37 8.59
N LYS A 43 -13.80 5.34 7.48
CA LYS A 43 -15.26 5.14 7.49
C LYS A 43 -15.70 3.71 7.80
N SER A 44 -14.77 2.75 7.81
CA SER A 44 -15.07 1.32 7.93
C SER A 44 -13.91 0.57 8.59
N ALA A 45 -13.91 -0.76 8.52
CA ALA A 45 -12.83 -1.58 9.04
C ALA A 45 -11.46 -1.16 8.45
N ILE A 46 -10.41 -1.25 9.26
CA ILE A 46 -9.05 -0.94 8.83
C ILE A 46 -8.64 -1.85 7.65
N GLY A 47 -8.14 -1.25 6.56
CA GLY A 47 -7.78 -1.96 5.34
C GLY A 47 -8.92 -2.16 4.34
N ALA A 48 -10.17 -2.02 4.77
CA ALA A 48 -11.31 -2.20 3.88
C ALA A 48 -11.36 -1.08 2.84
N GLY A 49 -11.41 -1.46 1.56
CA GLY A 49 -11.48 -0.53 0.44
C GLY A 49 -10.92 -1.10 -0.85
N ASN A 50 -10.68 -0.24 -1.83
CA ASN A 50 -10.24 -0.66 -3.17
C ASN A 50 -8.84 -1.28 -3.17
N SER A 51 -7.96 -0.87 -2.24
CA SER A 51 -6.62 -1.46 -2.14
C SER A 51 -6.64 -2.96 -1.85
N GLU A 52 -7.57 -3.42 -1.00
CA GLU A 52 -7.72 -4.85 -0.68
C GLU A 52 -8.23 -5.65 -1.88
N LYS A 53 -8.99 -5.01 -2.78
CA LYS A 53 -9.61 -5.62 -3.96
C LYS A 53 -8.70 -5.60 -5.20
N ALA A 54 -7.49 -5.05 -5.11
CA ALA A 54 -6.59 -4.97 -6.25
C ALA A 54 -6.14 -6.38 -6.66
N GLN A 55 -6.35 -6.74 -7.92
CA GLN A 55 -6.11 -8.11 -8.39
C GLN A 55 -4.72 -8.31 -8.98
N GLY A 56 -4.35 -7.47 -9.96
CA GLY A 56 -3.15 -7.62 -10.77
C GLY A 56 -1.88 -7.67 -9.93
N GLY A 57 -1.15 -6.56 -9.82
CA GLY A 57 0.03 -6.62 -8.98
C GLY A 57 0.75 -5.30 -8.80
N ILE A 58 2.01 -5.42 -8.43
CA ILE A 58 2.87 -4.27 -8.17
C ILE A 58 3.99 -4.27 -9.22
N ALA A 59 4.04 -3.21 -10.02
CA ALA A 59 5.11 -3.04 -10.99
C ALA A 59 6.39 -2.59 -10.30
N ALA A 60 7.45 -3.39 -10.37
CA ALA A 60 8.78 -3.06 -9.85
C ALA A 60 9.87 -3.63 -10.76
N ALA A 61 10.74 -2.76 -11.27
CA ALA A 61 11.83 -3.15 -12.15
C ALA A 61 13.07 -3.56 -11.34
N ILE A 62 12.99 -4.72 -10.70
CA ILE A 62 14.04 -5.26 -9.82
C ILE A 62 14.55 -6.64 -10.24
N SER A 63 14.05 -7.20 -11.35
CA SER A 63 14.59 -8.42 -11.94
C SER A 63 15.93 -8.13 -12.65
N ALA A 64 16.74 -9.17 -12.83
CA ALA A 64 18.06 -9.04 -13.45
C ALA A 64 18.01 -8.56 -14.93
N ASP A 65 16.87 -8.74 -15.61
CA ASP A 65 16.66 -8.42 -17.02
C ASP A 65 15.86 -7.12 -17.25
N ASP A 66 15.59 -6.35 -16.18
CA ASP A 66 14.85 -5.09 -16.24
C ASP A 66 15.63 -3.95 -15.56
N SER A 67 15.11 -2.72 -15.69
CA SER A 67 15.76 -1.53 -15.13
C SER A 67 14.76 -0.43 -14.77
N THR A 68 15.15 0.42 -13.81
CA THR A 68 14.39 1.62 -13.47
C THR A 68 14.14 2.50 -14.70
N SER A 69 15.14 2.65 -15.59
CA SER A 69 15.04 3.49 -16.79
C SER A 69 14.04 2.94 -17.81
N SER A 70 14.00 1.63 -18.05
CA SER A 70 12.96 1.02 -18.89
C SER A 70 11.56 1.21 -18.30
N HIS A 71 11.42 1.16 -16.98
CA HIS A 71 10.13 1.41 -16.34
C HIS A 71 9.68 2.87 -16.45
N ILE A 72 10.59 3.83 -16.22
CA ILE A 72 10.32 5.25 -16.43
C ILE A 72 9.85 5.51 -17.86
N LYS A 73 10.56 4.95 -18.84
CA LYS A 73 10.20 5.09 -20.26
C LYS A 73 8.80 4.56 -20.55
N ASP A 74 8.46 3.38 -20.05
CA ASP A 74 7.13 2.80 -20.23
C ASP A 74 6.04 3.68 -19.59
N THR A 75 6.28 4.21 -18.38
CA THR A 75 5.31 5.06 -17.67
C THR A 75 5.07 6.40 -18.39
N LEU A 76 6.14 7.07 -18.86
CA LEU A 76 6.02 8.31 -19.62
C LEU A 76 5.30 8.09 -20.95
N ALA A 77 5.63 7.01 -21.66
CA ALA A 77 4.97 6.64 -22.90
C ALA A 77 3.48 6.34 -22.68
N ALA A 78 3.13 5.57 -21.65
CA ALA A 78 1.75 5.24 -21.31
C ALA A 78 0.90 6.49 -20.98
N GLY A 79 1.50 7.50 -20.35
CA GLY A 79 0.84 8.77 -20.05
C GLY A 79 0.94 9.81 -21.17
N PHE A 80 1.39 9.43 -22.37
CA PHE A 80 1.61 10.34 -23.51
C PHE A 80 2.46 11.58 -23.15
N ASN A 81 3.42 11.42 -22.23
CA ASN A 81 4.27 12.48 -21.68
C ASN A 81 3.53 13.62 -20.97
N HIS A 82 2.26 13.43 -20.58
CA HIS A 82 1.54 14.37 -19.72
C HIS A 82 1.87 14.19 -18.22
N ASN A 83 2.73 13.23 -17.88
CA ASN A 83 3.19 13.02 -16.51
C ASN A 83 4.16 14.12 -16.06
N ASN A 84 4.24 14.33 -14.75
CA ASN A 84 5.38 15.02 -14.18
C ASN A 84 6.58 14.05 -14.10
N GLU A 85 7.55 14.23 -14.98
CA GLU A 85 8.71 13.33 -15.10
C GLU A 85 9.48 13.18 -13.79
N ARG A 86 9.68 14.27 -13.03
CA ARG A 86 10.36 14.22 -11.73
C ARG A 86 9.62 13.34 -10.72
N VAL A 87 8.29 13.37 -10.74
CA VAL A 87 7.46 12.52 -9.87
C VAL A 87 7.54 11.06 -10.33
N VAL A 88 7.50 10.80 -11.63
CA VAL A 88 7.63 9.43 -12.20
C VAL A 88 8.97 8.81 -11.79
N ASN A 89 10.07 9.52 -12.01
CA ASN A 89 11.42 9.09 -11.62
C ASN A 89 11.46 8.71 -10.14
N LYS A 90 10.99 9.62 -9.27
CA LYS A 90 11.00 9.39 -7.83
C LYS A 90 10.14 8.20 -7.42
N LEU A 91 8.96 8.01 -7.99
CA LEU A 91 8.08 6.89 -7.63
C LEU A 91 8.67 5.55 -8.06
N ILE A 92 9.26 5.48 -9.25
CA ILE A 92 9.81 4.24 -9.79
C ILE A 92 11.11 3.85 -9.06
N GLU A 93 11.97 4.83 -8.72
CA GLU A 93 13.17 4.59 -7.90
C GLU A 93 12.82 4.01 -6.51
N GLN A 94 11.68 4.39 -5.94
CA GLN A 94 11.24 3.89 -4.63
C GLN A 94 10.62 2.48 -4.68
N ALA A 95 10.34 1.93 -5.87
CA ALA A 95 9.72 0.62 -6.00
C ALA A 95 10.58 -0.49 -5.35
N GLY A 96 11.89 -0.50 -5.60
CA GLY A 96 12.79 -1.52 -5.03
C GLY A 96 12.82 -1.54 -3.50
N PRO A 97 13.09 -0.41 -2.83
CA PRO A 97 13.01 -0.33 -1.37
C PRO A 97 11.66 -0.79 -0.80
N VAL A 98 10.54 -0.42 -1.45
CA VAL A 98 9.20 -0.83 -1.02
C VAL A 98 9.02 -2.35 -1.16
N MET A 99 9.41 -2.94 -2.30
CA MET A 99 9.33 -4.39 -2.50
C MET A 99 10.17 -5.16 -1.47
N ASN A 100 11.37 -4.67 -1.16
CA ASN A 100 12.22 -5.26 -0.12
C ASN A 100 11.55 -5.27 1.26
N MET A 101 10.74 -4.26 1.58
CA MET A 101 9.94 -4.28 2.81
C MET A 101 8.94 -5.44 2.79
N PHE A 102 8.19 -5.63 1.71
CA PHE A 102 7.22 -6.72 1.61
C PHE A 102 7.88 -8.11 1.60
N PHE A 103 9.04 -8.25 0.96
CA PHE A 103 9.85 -9.47 1.05
C PHE A 103 10.27 -9.75 2.50
N SER A 104 10.73 -8.72 3.23
CA SER A 104 11.11 -8.87 4.64
C SER A 104 9.94 -9.23 5.56
N TRP A 105 8.70 -8.98 5.12
CA TRP A 105 7.49 -9.36 5.84
C TRP A 105 6.96 -10.73 5.45
N ASN A 106 7.71 -11.48 4.63
CA ASN A 106 7.31 -12.78 4.08
C ASN A 106 5.96 -12.72 3.33
N THR A 107 5.69 -11.60 2.64
CA THR A 107 4.52 -11.52 1.77
C THR A 107 4.63 -12.60 0.68
N PRO A 108 3.57 -13.41 0.46
CA PRO A 108 3.63 -14.60 -0.38
C PRO A 108 3.51 -14.21 -1.86
N PHE A 109 4.54 -13.56 -2.40
CA PHE A 109 4.63 -13.33 -3.83
C PHE A 109 4.77 -14.65 -4.58
N ASP A 110 4.09 -14.74 -5.71
CA ASP A 110 4.00 -15.96 -6.51
C ASP A 110 5.38 -16.30 -7.11
N ARG A 111 5.69 -17.60 -7.10
CA ARG A 111 6.96 -18.16 -7.58
C ARG A 111 6.70 -19.31 -8.54
N ASP A 112 7.60 -19.49 -9.49
CA ASP A 112 7.59 -20.65 -10.38
C ASP A 112 8.18 -21.90 -9.71
N ASP A 113 8.18 -23.02 -10.45
CA ASP A 113 8.70 -24.30 -9.96
C ASP A 113 10.21 -24.27 -9.62
N LYS A 114 10.94 -23.26 -10.08
CA LYS A 114 12.37 -23.05 -9.78
C LYS A 114 12.58 -22.15 -8.56
N GLY A 115 11.51 -21.57 -8.03
CA GLY A 115 11.53 -20.64 -6.90
C GLY A 115 11.78 -19.19 -7.31
N ASP A 116 11.84 -18.88 -8.61
CA ASP A 116 11.97 -17.51 -9.10
C ASP A 116 10.62 -16.79 -9.04
N PHE A 117 10.62 -15.46 -8.94
CA PHE A 117 9.37 -14.70 -8.94
C PHE A 117 8.63 -14.86 -10.28
N GLN A 118 7.35 -15.22 -10.22
CA GLN A 118 6.51 -15.33 -11.40
C GLN A 118 6.01 -13.95 -11.84
N LEU A 119 6.78 -13.28 -12.70
CA LEU A 119 6.47 -11.91 -13.13
C LEU A 119 5.54 -11.87 -14.36
N ALA A 120 4.47 -11.09 -14.27
CA ALA A 120 3.63 -10.79 -15.42
C ALA A 120 4.10 -9.56 -16.19
N LYS A 121 3.66 -9.50 -17.45
CA LYS A 121 3.76 -8.32 -18.31
C LYS A 121 2.35 -7.81 -18.58
N GLU A 122 1.99 -6.71 -17.95
CA GLU A 122 0.69 -6.06 -18.12
C GLU A 122 0.76 -4.89 -19.11
N GLY A 123 -0.35 -4.20 -19.32
CA GLY A 123 -0.49 -3.14 -20.32
C GLY A 123 0.61 -2.07 -20.25
N ALA A 124 1.06 -1.63 -21.43
CA ALA A 124 2.10 -0.61 -21.62
C ALA A 124 3.50 -0.92 -21.06
N HIS A 125 3.71 -2.04 -20.37
CA HIS A 125 5.04 -2.46 -19.97
C HIS A 125 5.79 -3.13 -21.14
N SER A 126 7.09 -2.83 -21.27
CA SER A 126 7.99 -3.48 -22.22
C SER A 126 8.59 -4.78 -21.66
N ARG A 127 8.73 -4.89 -20.34
CA ARG A 127 9.29 -6.04 -19.60
C ARG A 127 8.28 -6.69 -18.65
N ARG A 128 8.58 -7.91 -18.19
CA ARG A 128 7.84 -8.59 -17.12
C ARG A 128 8.32 -8.03 -15.79
N ARG A 129 7.45 -7.31 -15.08
CA ARG A 129 7.83 -6.61 -13.83
C ARG A 129 6.70 -6.50 -12.81
N VAL A 130 5.55 -7.10 -13.10
CA VAL A 130 4.40 -7.04 -12.21
C VAL A 130 4.46 -8.26 -11.30
N PHE A 131 4.58 -8.00 -10.00
CA PHE A 131 4.59 -9.00 -8.95
C PHE A 131 3.17 -9.29 -8.48
N HIS A 132 2.81 -10.56 -8.47
CA HIS A 132 1.53 -11.09 -7.99
C HIS A 132 1.72 -11.78 -6.64
N ALA A 133 0.67 -11.81 -5.83
CA ALA A 133 0.66 -12.56 -4.57
C ALA A 133 -0.68 -13.27 -4.40
N GLY A 134 -0.65 -14.60 -4.31
CA GLY A 134 -1.85 -15.41 -4.20
C GLY A 134 -2.67 -15.43 -5.50
N GLY A 135 -2.00 -15.36 -6.65
CA GLY A 135 -2.65 -15.24 -7.95
C GLY A 135 -3.21 -13.83 -8.18
N ASP A 136 -4.53 -13.71 -8.27
CA ASP A 136 -5.25 -12.46 -8.51
C ASP A 136 -5.70 -11.76 -7.22
N ALA A 137 -5.02 -12.02 -6.10
CA ALA A 137 -5.35 -11.51 -4.78
C ALA A 137 -4.28 -10.58 -4.19
N THR A 138 -3.46 -9.94 -5.04
CA THR A 138 -2.28 -9.17 -4.60
C THR A 138 -2.66 -8.11 -3.56
N GLY A 139 -3.72 -7.35 -3.80
CA GLY A 139 -4.22 -6.31 -2.90
C GLY A 139 -4.56 -6.82 -1.50
N PHE A 140 -5.18 -8.00 -1.41
CA PHE A 140 -5.54 -8.65 -0.14
C PHE A 140 -4.28 -9.00 0.66
N HIS A 141 -3.33 -9.69 0.04
CA HIS A 141 -2.08 -10.07 0.70
C HIS A 141 -1.28 -8.85 1.14
N MET A 142 -1.22 -7.83 0.31
CA MET A 142 -0.51 -6.59 0.59
C MET A 142 -1.13 -5.84 1.79
N ILE A 143 -2.45 -5.64 1.79
CA ILE A 143 -3.14 -4.99 2.92
C ILE A 143 -3.00 -5.81 4.20
N LYS A 144 -3.11 -7.14 4.13
CA LYS A 144 -2.92 -8.03 5.28
C LYS A 144 -1.57 -7.80 5.95
N HIS A 145 -0.47 -7.85 5.18
CA HIS A 145 0.87 -7.72 5.76
C HIS A 145 1.14 -6.31 6.30
N VAL A 146 0.67 -5.25 5.64
CA VAL A 146 0.80 -3.89 6.20
C VAL A 146 0.01 -3.76 7.50
N LYS A 147 -1.22 -4.30 7.56
CA LYS A 147 -2.04 -4.29 8.80
C LYS A 147 -1.33 -4.99 9.95
N GLU A 148 -0.72 -6.15 9.68
CA GLU A 148 0.07 -6.91 10.66
C GLU A 148 1.28 -6.11 11.16
N GLN A 149 1.94 -5.33 10.29
CA GLN A 149 3.02 -4.43 10.76
C GLN A 149 2.47 -3.28 11.60
N CYS A 150 1.37 -2.67 11.18
CA CYS A 150 0.75 -1.58 11.95
C CYS A 150 0.23 -2.06 13.32
N SER A 151 -0.32 -3.28 13.44
CA SER A 151 -0.79 -3.80 14.73
C SER A 151 0.32 -4.02 15.76
N LYS A 152 1.58 -4.17 15.32
CA LYS A 152 2.75 -4.20 16.22
C LYS A 152 3.02 -2.85 16.88
N ILE A 153 2.58 -1.76 16.24
CA ILE A 153 2.78 -0.39 16.70
C ILE A 153 1.55 0.10 17.47
N TYR A 154 0.36 -0.15 16.95
CA TYR A 154 -0.90 0.27 17.54
C TYR A 154 -1.51 -0.86 18.37
N LYS A 155 -1.38 -0.80 19.70
CA LYS A 155 -2.01 -1.76 20.64
C LYS A 155 -3.54 -1.72 20.61
N CYS A 156 -4.11 -0.54 20.33
CA CYS A 156 -5.54 -0.33 20.12
C CYS A 156 -5.71 0.59 18.91
N TRP A 157 -6.46 0.14 17.91
CA TRP A 157 -6.91 1.00 16.83
C TRP A 157 -8.06 1.84 17.36
N ASN A 158 -7.84 3.12 17.67
CA ASN A 158 -8.95 4.05 17.91
C ASN A 158 -9.65 4.32 16.58
N ILE A 159 -10.50 3.39 16.17
CA ILE A 159 -11.39 3.56 15.03
C ILE A 159 -12.51 4.49 15.48
N LEU A 160 -12.37 5.78 15.25
CA LEU A 160 -13.51 6.68 15.27
C LEU A 160 -14.36 6.38 14.04
N TRP A 161 -15.48 5.71 14.25
CA TRP A 161 -16.50 5.58 13.23
C TRP A 161 -17.19 6.92 13.05
N LEU A 162 -16.86 7.61 11.97
CA LEU A 162 -17.68 8.72 11.48
C LEU A 162 -18.91 8.10 10.80
N MET A 163 -20.03 8.01 11.53
CA MET A 163 -21.35 7.83 10.92
C MET A 163 -21.70 9.12 10.18
N ILE A 164 -21.27 9.22 8.92
CA ILE A 164 -21.81 10.20 7.99
C ILE A 164 -22.99 9.51 7.33
N PHE A 165 -24.21 9.92 7.71
CA PHE A 165 -25.46 9.51 7.06
C PHE A 165 -25.53 10.03 5.63
#